data_AF-A0A6J6V298-F1
#
_entry.id   AF-A0A6J6V298-F1
#
_cell.length_a   1.000
_cell.length_b   1.000
_cell.length_c   1.000
_cell.angle_alpha   90.00
_cell.angle_beta   90.00
_cell.angle_gamma   90.00
#
_symmetry.space_group_name_H-M   'P 1'
#
loop_
_entity.id
_entity.type
_entity.pdbx_description
1 polymer ?
#
loop_
_entity_poly.entity_id
_entity_poly.type
_entity_poly.pdbx_seq_one_letter_code
_entity_poly.pdbx_strand_id
1 'polypeptide(L)'
;MAALALNAIPIDREVTGRKSSDMIKELIEDGWSLMIYPEGGRSPDGWGQDFKGGAAYLSGRTGAAVIPVFIDGTGALFGKGMKRPKFGTTKVVFGAPMRALEDENTRRFSARIEEAVTELGDESLTDFWTARQRSARKESTKLTGPEYTGWRRQWALSERREMGTAGLRRRQKRRWPDIGN
;
A
#
# COMPACT_ATOMS: atom_id res chain seq x y z
N MET A 1 7.58 17.99 -16.25
CA MET A 1 8.63 17.10 -16.81
C MET A 1 8.49 15.65 -16.37
N ALA A 2 8.38 15.34 -15.06
CA ALA A 2 8.25 13.94 -14.62
C ALA A 2 6.97 13.21 -15.08
N ALA A 3 5.82 13.91 -15.12
CA ALA A 3 4.54 13.33 -15.52
C ALA A 3 4.52 12.89 -17.00
N LEU A 4 5.01 13.75 -17.91
CA LEU A 4 5.12 13.44 -19.34
C LEU A 4 6.12 12.29 -19.63
N ALA A 5 7.21 12.19 -18.86
CA ALA A 5 8.19 11.13 -19.01
C ALA A 5 7.69 9.75 -18.54
N LEU A 6 6.69 9.72 -17.66
CA LEU A 6 6.08 8.50 -17.11
C LEU A 6 4.74 8.16 -17.77
N ASN A 7 4.33 8.92 -18.78
CA ASN A 7 2.97 8.85 -19.33
C ASN A 7 1.92 8.93 -18.19
N ALA A 8 2.14 9.81 -17.22
CA ALA A 8 1.26 9.99 -16.08
C ALA A 8 0.39 11.22 -16.31
N ILE A 9 -0.94 11.04 -16.27
CA ILE A 9 -1.90 12.14 -16.35
C ILE A 9 -2.10 12.67 -14.92
N PRO A 10 -1.73 13.92 -14.63
CA PRO A 10 -1.95 14.49 -13.32
C PRO A 10 -3.45 14.68 -13.09
N ILE A 11 -3.97 14.05 -12.05
CA ILE A 11 -5.37 14.19 -11.63
C ILE A 11 -5.41 15.12 -10.42
N ASP A 12 -6.24 16.15 -10.52
CA ASP A 12 -6.44 17.10 -9.43
C ASP A 12 -7.15 16.41 -8.25
N ARG A 13 -6.61 16.66 -7.04
CA ARG A 13 -7.07 16.05 -5.79
C ARG A 13 -8.35 16.71 -5.27
N GLU A 14 -8.63 17.94 -5.69
CA GLU A 14 -9.78 18.73 -5.24
C GLU A 14 -10.99 18.60 -6.16
N VAL A 15 -10.79 18.12 -7.39
CA VAL A 15 -11.87 17.93 -8.34
C VAL A 15 -12.48 16.55 -8.13
N THR A 16 -13.13 16.36 -6.99
CA THR A 16 -14.00 15.21 -6.65
C THR A 16 -15.37 15.33 -7.35
N GLY A 17 -15.38 15.82 -8.59
CA GLY A 17 -16.57 15.96 -9.41
C GLY A 17 -16.81 14.72 -10.29
N ARG A 18 -18.07 14.55 -10.72
CA ARG A 18 -18.47 13.54 -11.72
C ARG A 18 -17.57 13.54 -12.96
N LYS A 19 -17.19 14.74 -13.45
CA LYS A 19 -16.33 14.91 -14.62
C LYS A 19 -14.95 14.24 -14.49
N SER A 20 -14.31 14.32 -13.33
CA SER A 20 -13.02 13.66 -13.12
C SER A 20 -13.16 12.14 -13.09
N SER A 21 -14.26 11.63 -12.52
CA SER A 21 -14.51 10.18 -12.52
C SER A 21 -14.81 9.62 -13.91
N ASP A 22 -15.45 10.41 -14.78
CA ASP A 22 -15.75 10.00 -16.16
C ASP A 22 -14.47 10.00 -17.01
N MET A 23 -13.61 11.02 -16.88
CA MET A 23 -12.29 11.03 -17.51
C MET A 23 -11.41 9.85 -17.04
N ILE A 24 -11.39 9.55 -15.74
CA ILE A 24 -10.66 8.39 -15.22
C ILE A 24 -11.18 7.09 -15.83
N LYS A 25 -12.50 6.98 -15.99
CA LYS A 25 -13.11 5.81 -16.61
C LYS A 25 -12.65 5.65 -18.05
N GLU A 26 -12.72 6.71 -18.87
CA GLU A 26 -12.24 6.69 -20.25
C GLU A 26 -10.77 6.27 -20.33
N LEU A 27 -9.90 6.83 -19.48
CA LEU A 27 -8.49 6.45 -19.43
C LEU A 27 -8.29 4.97 -19.08
N ILE A 28 -9.06 4.44 -18.13
CA ILE A 28 -8.97 3.02 -17.77
C ILE A 28 -9.47 2.13 -18.92
N GLU A 29 -10.53 2.54 -19.63
CA GLU A 29 -11.05 1.84 -20.82
C GLU A 29 -10.04 1.84 -21.97
N ASP A 30 -9.27 2.92 -22.13
CA ASP A 30 -8.16 3.05 -23.07
C ASP A 30 -6.90 2.24 -22.67
N GLY A 31 -6.97 1.47 -21.57
CA GLY A 31 -5.90 0.58 -21.11
C GLY A 31 -4.86 1.21 -20.19
N TRP A 32 -5.11 2.42 -19.68
CA TRP A 32 -4.19 3.08 -18.75
C TRP A 32 -4.30 2.51 -17.34
N SER A 33 -3.16 2.49 -16.63
CA SER A 33 -3.10 2.13 -15.21
C SER A 33 -3.17 3.37 -14.33
N LEU A 34 -4.04 3.32 -13.31
CA LEU A 34 -4.18 4.39 -12.33
C LEU A 34 -3.51 4.04 -11.00
N MET A 35 -2.62 4.90 -10.51
CA MET A 35 -2.00 4.78 -9.19
C MET A 35 -2.67 5.74 -8.20
N ILE A 36 -3.21 5.20 -7.10
CA ILE A 36 -3.89 5.96 -6.06
C ILE A 36 -3.16 5.77 -4.73
N TYR A 37 -2.86 6.87 -4.05
CA TYR A 37 -2.42 6.88 -2.65
C TYR A 37 -3.63 7.23 -1.77
N PRO A 38 -4.27 6.26 -1.12
CA PRO A 38 -5.55 6.47 -0.44
C PRO A 38 -5.45 7.41 0.76
N GLU A 39 -4.23 7.58 1.32
CA GLU A 39 -3.91 8.52 2.40
C GLU A 39 -3.95 9.99 1.96
N GLY A 40 -3.84 10.27 0.65
CA GLY A 40 -3.86 11.63 0.09
C GLY A 40 -2.58 12.45 0.31
N GLY A 41 -1.58 11.92 1.02
CA GLY A 41 -0.31 12.60 1.29
C GLY A 41 0.78 11.64 1.73
N ARG A 42 2.00 12.17 1.91
CA ARG A 42 3.10 11.42 2.53
C ARG A 42 2.91 11.41 4.04
N SER A 43 3.07 10.24 4.66
CA SER A 43 3.08 10.05 6.10
C SER A 43 4.08 11.00 6.80
N PRO A 44 3.65 11.79 7.79
CA PRO A 44 4.53 12.71 8.50
C PRO A 44 5.46 11.98 9.49
N ASP A 45 4.99 10.90 10.11
CA ASP A 45 5.70 10.13 11.14
C ASP A 45 6.19 8.76 10.62
N GLY A 46 5.81 8.38 9.40
CA GLY A 46 6.16 7.10 8.77
C GLY A 46 5.18 5.96 9.02
N TRP A 47 4.08 6.22 9.75
CA TRP A 47 2.93 5.34 9.81
C TRP A 47 1.90 5.71 8.74
N GLY A 48 1.12 4.73 8.30
CA GLY A 48 0.03 4.98 7.38
C GLY A 48 -1.01 5.95 7.94
N GLN A 49 -1.88 6.42 7.07
CA GLN A 49 -3.04 7.25 7.41
C GLN A 49 -4.31 6.51 6.98
N ASP A 50 -5.46 7.00 7.44
CA ASP A 50 -6.74 6.41 7.07
C ASP A 50 -6.96 6.44 5.56
N PHE A 51 -7.49 5.35 5.04
CA PHE A 51 -7.73 5.20 3.61
C PHE A 51 -9.00 5.93 3.21
N LYS A 52 -8.89 6.79 2.19
CA LYS A 52 -10.05 7.32 1.48
C LYS A 52 -10.60 6.27 0.49
N GLY A 53 -11.92 6.18 0.39
CA GLY A 53 -12.61 5.18 -0.46
C GLY A 53 -12.54 5.39 -1.97
N GLY A 54 -11.68 6.28 -2.48
CA GLY A 54 -11.61 6.62 -3.90
C GLY A 54 -11.24 5.45 -4.81
N ALA A 55 -10.31 4.59 -4.37
CA ALA A 55 -9.91 3.40 -5.14
C ALA A 55 -11.06 2.39 -5.27
N ALA A 56 -11.75 2.10 -4.17
CA ALA A 56 -12.92 1.23 -4.18
C ALA A 56 -14.07 1.80 -5.04
N TYR A 57 -14.31 3.12 -4.94
CA TYR A 57 -15.32 3.81 -5.73
C TYR A 57 -15.06 3.70 -7.24
N LEU A 58 -13.83 4.00 -7.66
CA LEU A 58 -13.45 3.95 -9.07
C LEU A 58 -13.49 2.52 -9.62
N SER A 59 -12.98 1.54 -8.86
CA SER A 59 -13.06 0.13 -9.24
C SER A 59 -14.50 -0.34 -9.43
N GLY A 60 -15.43 0.04 -8.55
CA GLY A 60 -16.85 -0.28 -8.73
C GLY A 60 -17.49 0.39 -9.94
N ARG A 61 -17.02 1.58 -10.34
CA ARG A 61 -17.54 2.33 -11.50
C ARG A 61 -16.96 1.85 -12.84
N THR A 62 -15.71 1.38 -12.85
CA THR A 62 -15.01 0.98 -14.08
C THR A 62 -14.90 -0.53 -14.27
N GLY A 63 -15.14 -1.32 -13.22
CA GLY A 63 -14.90 -2.77 -13.21
C GLY A 63 -13.41 -3.16 -13.16
N ALA A 64 -12.51 -2.18 -13.08
CA ALA A 64 -11.07 -2.44 -12.98
C ALA A 64 -10.72 -3.11 -11.65
N ALA A 65 -9.77 -4.05 -11.68
CA ALA A 65 -9.25 -4.65 -10.46
C ALA A 65 -8.33 -3.66 -9.73
N VAL A 66 -8.41 -3.66 -8.39
CA VAL A 66 -7.47 -2.95 -7.52
C VAL A 66 -6.33 -3.90 -7.17
N ILE A 67 -5.09 -3.45 -7.35
CA ILE A 67 -3.90 -4.18 -6.90
C ILE A 67 -3.36 -3.47 -5.65
N PRO A 68 -3.43 -4.09 -4.45
CA PRO A 68 -2.84 -3.53 -3.25
C PRO A 68 -1.32 -3.47 -3.37
N VAL A 69 -0.72 -2.36 -2.94
CA VAL A 69 0.74 -2.18 -2.96
C VAL A 69 1.19 -1.58 -1.64
N PHE A 70 2.18 -2.21 -1.01
CA PHE A 70 2.86 -1.68 0.16
C PHE A 70 4.28 -1.24 -0.19
N ILE A 71 4.68 -0.06 0.28
CA ILE A 71 5.98 0.55 0.00
C ILE A 71 6.68 0.86 1.32
N ASP A 72 7.87 0.28 1.53
CA ASP A 72 8.69 0.50 2.73
C ASP A 72 10.02 1.18 2.42
N GLY A 73 10.52 1.96 3.39
CA GLY A 73 11.84 2.58 3.35
C GLY A 73 11.94 3.90 2.59
N THR A 74 10.97 4.24 1.73
CA THR A 74 11.02 5.49 0.93
C THR A 74 11.03 6.75 1.80
N GLY A 75 10.36 6.74 2.96
CA GLY A 75 10.40 7.85 3.92
C GLY A 75 11.78 8.10 4.55
N ALA A 76 12.62 7.06 4.67
CA ALA A 76 14.00 7.19 5.15
C ALA A 76 14.94 7.73 4.05
N LEU A 77 14.65 7.42 2.79
CA LEU A 77 15.41 7.92 1.64
C LEU A 77 15.07 9.37 1.33
N PHE A 78 13.78 9.72 1.28
CA PHE A 78 13.32 11.04 0.89
C PHE A 78 11.96 11.42 1.49
N GLY A 79 11.91 11.41 2.83
CA GLY A 79 10.74 11.78 3.62
C GLY A 79 10.33 13.25 3.51
N LYS A 80 9.16 13.55 4.09
CA LYS A 80 8.62 14.92 4.15
C LYS A 80 9.61 15.83 4.92
N GLY A 81 9.93 16.99 4.36
CA GLY A 81 10.87 17.96 4.95
C GLY A 81 12.35 17.71 4.64
N MET A 82 12.70 16.60 3.99
CA MET A 82 14.09 16.36 3.56
C MET A 82 14.43 17.19 2.31
N LYS A 83 15.60 17.84 2.33
CA LYS A 83 16.09 18.65 1.21
C LYS A 83 16.86 17.85 0.15
N ARG A 84 17.41 16.68 0.52
CA ARG A 84 18.19 15.81 -0.37
C ARG A 84 17.89 14.34 -0.07
N PRO A 85 17.85 13.48 -1.11
CA PRO A 85 17.69 12.04 -0.92
C PRO A 85 18.93 11.42 -0.27
N LYS A 86 18.73 10.33 0.48
CA LYS A 86 19.79 9.47 1.02
C LYS A 86 19.82 8.16 0.26
N PHE A 87 20.99 7.51 0.20
CA PHE A 87 21.11 6.15 -0.32
C PHE A 87 20.56 5.14 0.69
N GLY A 88 19.98 4.06 0.18
CA GLY A 88 19.46 2.97 0.98
C GLY A 88 18.59 2.05 0.14
N THR A 89 17.85 1.16 0.80
CA THR A 89 17.01 0.15 0.15
C THR A 89 15.53 0.46 0.40
N THR A 90 14.71 0.23 -0.62
CA THR A 90 13.25 0.26 -0.56
C THR A 90 12.71 -1.11 -0.91
N LYS A 91 11.61 -1.51 -0.26
CA LYS A 91 10.87 -2.72 -0.59
C LYS A 91 9.50 -2.31 -1.11
N VAL A 92 9.07 -2.94 -2.19
CA VAL A 92 7.71 -2.81 -2.73
C VAL A 92 7.12 -4.21 -2.79
N VAL A 93 5.94 -4.39 -2.18
CA VAL A 93 5.24 -5.66 -2.15
C VAL A 93 3.89 -5.47 -2.84
N PHE A 94 3.54 -6.35 -3.76
CA PHE A 94 2.30 -6.33 -4.53
C PHE A 94 1.39 -7.45 -4.08
N GLY A 95 0.11 -7.13 -3.87
CA GLY A 95 -0.93 -8.08 -3.54
C GLY A 95 -1.60 -8.68 -4.77
N ALA A 96 -2.50 -9.63 -4.52
CA ALA A 96 -3.36 -10.18 -5.56
C ALA A 96 -4.38 -9.13 -6.06
N PRO A 97 -4.78 -9.15 -7.35
CA PRO A 97 -5.86 -8.30 -7.84
C PRO A 97 -7.17 -8.54 -7.11
N MET A 98 -7.88 -7.46 -6.77
CA MET A 98 -9.12 -7.49 -6.00
C MET A 98 -10.23 -6.77 -6.76
N ARG A 99 -11.44 -7.32 -6.73
CA ARG A 99 -12.68 -6.67 -7.16
C ARG A 99 -13.70 -6.73 -6.04
N ALA A 100 -14.66 -5.82 -6.03
CA ALA A 100 -15.78 -5.88 -5.08
C ALA A 100 -16.54 -7.21 -5.26
N LEU A 101 -16.97 -7.81 -4.15
CA LEU A 101 -17.87 -8.97 -4.16
C LEU A 101 -19.30 -8.51 -4.51
N GLU A 102 -20.18 -9.44 -4.91
CA GLU A 102 -21.55 -9.11 -5.39
C GLU A 102 -22.35 -8.21 -4.42
N ASP A 103 -22.26 -8.46 -3.11
CA ASP A 103 -22.96 -7.67 -2.08
C ASP A 103 -22.04 -6.71 -1.30
N GLU A 104 -20.86 -6.41 -1.83
CA GLU A 104 -19.87 -5.57 -1.17
C GLU A 104 -20.00 -4.11 -1.61
N ASN A 105 -20.49 -3.26 -0.70
CA ASN A 105 -20.49 -1.82 -0.96
C ASN A 105 -19.07 -1.22 -0.94
N THR A 106 -18.93 -0.02 -1.50
CA THR A 106 -17.66 0.72 -1.59
C THR A 106 -16.91 0.82 -0.26
N ARG A 107 -17.63 1.01 0.85
CA ARG A 107 -17.01 1.16 2.18
C ARG A 107 -16.37 -0.15 2.63
N ARG A 108 -17.07 -1.27 2.47
CA ARG A 108 -16.56 -2.62 2.81
C ARG A 108 -15.39 -3.00 1.90
N PHE A 109 -15.49 -2.71 0.61
CA PHE A 109 -14.39 -2.98 -0.32
C PHE A 109 -13.15 -2.13 0.01
N SER A 110 -13.33 -0.86 0.37
CA SER A 110 -12.23 0.00 0.83
C SER A 110 -11.54 -0.57 2.08
N ALA A 111 -12.31 -1.08 3.05
CA ALA A 111 -11.75 -1.69 4.25
C ALA A 111 -10.96 -2.98 3.92
N ARG A 112 -11.45 -3.79 2.97
CA ARG A 112 -10.75 -5.00 2.52
C ARG A 112 -9.46 -4.68 1.76
N ILE A 113 -9.42 -3.58 1.01
CA ILE A 113 -8.19 -3.07 0.39
C ILE A 113 -7.18 -2.65 1.47
N GLU A 114 -7.63 -1.93 2.51
CA GLU A 114 -6.76 -1.53 3.62
C GLU A 114 -6.19 -2.73 4.39
N GLU A 115 -7.02 -3.75 4.65
CA GLU A 115 -6.60 -5.02 5.25
C GLU A 115 -5.55 -5.72 4.39
N ALA A 116 -5.76 -5.79 3.07
CA ALA A 116 -4.78 -6.36 2.14
C ALA A 116 -3.45 -5.60 2.17
N VAL A 117 -3.45 -4.26 2.15
CA VAL A 117 -2.20 -3.47 2.27
C VAL A 117 -1.53 -3.67 3.63
N THR A 118 -2.32 -3.87 4.69
CA THR A 118 -1.80 -4.17 6.04
C THR A 118 -1.09 -5.53 6.08
N GLU A 119 -1.67 -6.56 5.46
CA GLU A 119 -1.03 -7.89 5.31
C GLU A 119 0.30 -7.79 4.55
N LEU A 120 0.34 -7.03 3.45
CA LEU A 120 1.58 -6.77 2.70
C LEU A 120 2.62 -6.03 3.54
N GLY A 121 2.17 -5.15 4.44
CA GLY A 121 3.01 -4.48 5.43
C GLY A 121 3.65 -5.45 6.41
N ASP A 122 2.91 -6.46 6.88
CA ASP A 122 3.43 -7.52 7.77
C ASP A 122 4.39 -8.46 7.01
N GLU A 123 4.08 -8.79 5.76
CA GLU A 123 4.95 -9.57 4.87
C GLU A 123 6.29 -8.86 4.66
N SER A 124 6.27 -7.53 4.53
CA SER A 124 7.50 -6.76 4.36
C SER A 124 8.50 -6.92 5.51
N LEU A 125 8.00 -7.24 6.72
CA LEU A 125 8.77 -7.35 7.97
C LEU A 125 9.10 -8.79 8.33
N THR A 126 8.26 -9.72 7.90
CA THR A 126 8.36 -11.14 8.21
C THR A 126 8.60 -11.94 6.93
N ASP A 127 7.61 -12.70 6.50
CA ASP A 127 7.55 -13.48 5.27
C ASP A 127 6.08 -13.70 4.88
N PHE A 128 5.86 -14.19 3.66
CA PHE A 128 4.51 -14.41 3.10
C PHE A 128 3.64 -15.31 3.98
N TRP A 129 4.19 -16.41 4.50
CA TRP A 129 3.42 -17.39 5.25
C TRP A 129 3.04 -16.88 6.64
N THR A 130 4.01 -16.28 7.35
CA THR A 130 3.78 -15.68 8.67
C THR A 130 2.76 -14.55 8.60
N ALA A 131 2.88 -13.66 7.60
CA ALA A 131 1.92 -12.56 7.41
C ALA A 131 0.50 -13.08 7.15
N ARG A 132 0.37 -14.10 6.30
CA ARG A 132 -0.94 -14.69 5.98
C ARG A 132 -1.61 -15.36 7.18
N GLN A 133 -0.84 -16.05 8.02
CA GLN A 133 -1.34 -16.64 9.26
C GLN A 133 -1.82 -15.58 10.26
N ARG A 134 -1.06 -14.50 10.43
CA ARG A 134 -1.42 -13.38 11.33
C ARG A 134 -2.63 -12.62 10.83
N SER A 135 -2.72 -12.36 9.54
CA SER A 135 -3.87 -11.75 8.89
C SER A 135 -5.14 -12.58 9.13
N ALA A 136 -5.07 -13.90 8.91
CA ALA A 136 -6.19 -14.82 9.18
C ALA A 136 -6.64 -14.82 10.65
N ARG A 137 -5.72 -14.57 11.59
CA ARG A 137 -6.00 -14.46 13.04
C ARG A 137 -6.33 -13.03 13.50
N LYS A 138 -6.29 -12.03 12.60
CA LYS A 138 -6.44 -10.60 12.89
C LYS A 138 -5.39 -10.05 13.87
N GLU A 139 -4.18 -10.60 13.80
CA GLU A 139 -3.04 -10.21 14.64
C GLU A 139 -2.08 -9.22 13.95
N SER A 140 -2.25 -8.98 12.65
CA SER A 140 -1.40 -8.04 11.90
C SER A 140 -1.56 -6.60 12.41
N THR A 141 -0.44 -5.93 12.66
CA THR A 141 -0.44 -4.53 13.13
C THR A 141 -1.00 -3.62 12.04
N LYS A 142 -2.02 -2.82 12.38
CA LYS A 142 -2.62 -1.85 11.46
C LYS A 142 -1.58 -0.92 10.84
N LEU A 143 -1.79 -0.54 9.58
CA LEU A 143 -0.92 0.36 8.84
C LEU A 143 -0.74 1.71 9.53
N THR A 144 -1.80 2.22 10.16
CA THR A 144 -1.84 3.48 10.92
C THR A 144 -1.02 3.47 12.20
N GLY A 145 -0.48 2.30 12.55
CA GLY A 145 0.32 2.08 13.73
C GLY A 145 -0.52 1.91 14.99
N PRO A 146 0.14 1.74 16.14
CA PRO A 146 -0.55 1.58 17.41
C PRO A 146 -1.24 2.89 17.84
N GLU A 147 -2.32 2.76 18.62
CA GLU A 147 -3.07 3.88 19.22
C GLU A 147 -2.31 4.55 20.38
N TYR A 148 -0.99 4.70 20.27
CA TYR A 148 -0.16 5.48 21.18
C TYR A 148 0.16 6.85 20.55
N THR A 149 0.59 7.82 21.35
CA THR A 149 1.02 9.15 20.87
C THR A 149 2.53 9.35 21.00
N GLY A 150 3.09 10.27 20.20
CA GLY A 150 4.46 10.79 20.38
C GLY A 150 5.59 9.78 20.15
N TRP A 151 6.57 9.77 21.06
CA TRP A 151 7.82 9.00 20.94
C TRP A 151 7.61 7.48 20.88
N ARG A 152 6.53 6.95 21.47
CA ARG A 152 6.20 5.51 21.43
C ARG A 152 5.88 5.03 20.03
N ARG A 153 5.22 5.88 19.21
CA ARG A 153 4.99 5.58 17.78
C ARG A 153 6.31 5.54 17.01
N GLN A 154 7.24 6.44 17.32
CA GLN A 154 8.55 6.49 16.67
C GLN A 154 9.43 5.30 17.06
N TRP A 155 9.41 4.89 18.34
CA TRP A 155 10.11 3.70 18.81
C TRP A 155 9.54 2.43 18.17
N ALA A 156 8.22 2.25 18.16
CA ALA A 156 7.60 1.12 17.49
C ALA A 156 7.95 1.08 15.99
N LEU A 157 8.10 2.25 15.34
CA LEU A 157 8.53 2.33 13.95
C LEU A 157 10.01 1.98 13.77
N SER A 158 10.89 2.35 14.71
CA SER A 158 12.31 1.96 14.64
C SER A 158 12.47 0.45 14.82
N GLU A 159 11.77 -0.16 15.78
CA GLU A 159 11.76 -1.62 15.94
C GLU A 159 11.21 -2.31 14.69
N ARG A 160 10.16 -1.74 14.08
CA ARG A 160 9.62 -2.23 12.80
C ARG A 160 10.67 -2.21 11.69
N ARG A 161 11.44 -1.11 11.57
CA ARG A 161 12.52 -0.99 10.59
C ARG A 161 13.70 -1.93 10.87
N GLU A 162 14.04 -2.14 12.13
CA GLU A 162 15.05 -3.12 12.53
C GLU A 162 14.61 -4.55 12.19
N MET A 163 13.34 -4.90 12.38
CA MET A 163 12.79 -6.19 11.94
C MET A 163 12.82 -6.35 10.42
N GLY A 164 12.41 -5.32 9.66
CA GLY A 164 12.47 -5.35 8.20
C GLY A 164 13.90 -5.48 7.66
N THR A 165 14.89 -4.81 8.27
CA THR A 165 16.30 -4.93 7.90
C THR A 165 16.93 -6.25 8.34
N ALA A 166 16.52 -6.80 9.49
CA ALA A 166 16.87 -8.15 9.90
C ALA A 166 16.33 -9.19 8.91
N GLY A 167 15.10 -9.02 8.42
CA GLY A 167 14.50 -9.84 7.35
C GLY A 167 15.27 -9.75 6.03
N LEU A 168 15.77 -8.56 5.65
CA LEU A 168 16.64 -8.39 4.48
C LEU A 168 17.97 -9.16 4.61
N ARG A 169 18.58 -9.17 5.80
CA ARG A 169 19.81 -9.95 6.07
C ARG A 169 19.53 -11.45 6.13
N ARG A 170 18.37 -11.83 6.65
CA ARG A 170 17.89 -13.20 6.74
C ARG A 170 17.19 -13.58 5.44
N ARG A 171 17.88 -13.49 4.29
CA ARG A 171 17.42 -14.07 3.03
C ARG A 171 17.33 -15.58 3.24
N GLN A 172 16.18 -16.05 3.72
CA GLN A 172 15.95 -17.46 3.97
C GLN A 172 16.12 -18.17 2.62
N LYS A 173 17.00 -19.18 2.56
CA LYS A 173 17.08 -20.08 1.40
C LYS A 173 15.65 -20.53 1.13
N ARG A 174 15.05 -20.10 0.01
CA ARG A 174 13.75 -20.61 -0.45
C ARG A 174 13.88 -22.13 -0.52
N ARG A 175 13.38 -22.83 0.50
CA ARG A 175 13.13 -24.26 0.43
C ARG A 175 11.81 -24.35 -0.31
N TRP A 176 11.91 -24.64 -1.60
CA TRP A 176 10.75 -25.05 -2.36
C TRP A 176 10.09 -26.25 -1.65
N PRO A 177 8.75 -26.35 -1.65
CA PRO A 177 8.08 -27.57 -1.20
C PRO A 177 8.65 -28.75 -1.99
N ASP A 178 8.99 -29.83 -1.29
CA ASP A 178 9.43 -31.07 -1.91
C ASP A 178 8.22 -31.70 -2.61
N ILE A 179 8.08 -31.39 -3.90
CA ILE A 179 7.12 -32.03 -4.79
C ILE A 179 7.75 -33.36 -5.21
N GLY A 180 7.61 -34.37 -4.35
CA GLY A 180 8.22 -35.69 -4.55
C GLY A 180 8.12 -36.20 -5.99
N ASN A 181 9.17 -36.91 -6.43
CA ASN A 181 9.25 -37.58 -7.73
C ASN A 181 8.12 -38.58 -7.95
#